data_AF-A0AAJ6VW41-F1
#
_entry.id   AF-A0AAJ6VW41-F1
#
_cell.length_a   1.000
_cell.length_b   1.000
_cell.length_c   1.000
_cell.angle_alpha   90.00
_cell.angle_beta   90.00
_cell.angle_gamma   90.00
#
_symmetry.space_group_name_H-M   'P 1'
#
loop_
_entity.id
_entity.type
_entity.pdbx_description
1 polymer ?
#
loop_
_entity_poly.entity_id
_entity_poly.type
_entity_poly.pdbx_seq_one_letter_code
_entity_poly.pdbx_strand_id
1 'polypeptide(L)'
;MVNSIFEYGDVWKEDRGAMAPGKLKLTDQNIVFKNAKTGKVDQINNGEVESVFWQRLAGAYGLRIQTKNPSLYRFGGFQNDERGKLREFFKEFYNLDMKTKEFSLTGRNWGTVNFDPVVLSFDIDKVPAFEIPLAYVSNCSTSKNEVTLEFQPNDDAPSCMMEMRFYVPTDPNPDVDAVEAFKANVMSRAGITQATGDAIANFNGVQCLTPRGRYDIKIFTTFI
;
A
#
# COMPACT_ATOMS: atom_id res chain seq x y z
N MET A 1 -1.06 22.17 28.68
CA MET A 1 -2.26 21.79 27.92
C MET A 1 -1.77 21.26 26.59
N VAL A 2 -2.09 20.03 26.23
CA VAL A 2 -1.66 19.45 24.94
C VAL A 2 -2.36 20.23 23.82
N ASN A 3 -1.62 20.62 22.79
CA ASN A 3 -2.19 21.35 21.66
C ASN A 3 -3.21 20.47 20.93
N SER A 4 -4.46 20.91 20.81
CA SER A 4 -5.55 20.16 20.16
C SER A 4 -5.60 20.33 18.64
N ILE A 5 -4.78 21.23 18.06
CA ILE A 5 -4.78 21.50 16.62
C ILE A 5 -3.35 21.58 16.11
N PHE A 6 -3.02 20.72 15.14
CA PHE A 6 -1.79 20.82 14.36
C PHE A 6 -2.12 21.13 12.91
N GLU A 7 -1.45 22.12 12.32
CA GLU A 7 -1.57 22.47 10.91
C GLU A 7 -0.19 22.49 10.27
N TYR A 8 -0.03 21.72 9.20
CA TYR A 8 1.21 21.63 8.43
C TYR A 8 0.93 22.04 6.99
N GLY A 9 1.60 23.10 6.54
CA GLY A 9 1.43 23.67 5.20
C GLY A 9 2.27 23.01 4.11
N ASP A 10 3.44 22.49 4.48
CA ASP A 10 4.46 21.96 3.57
C ASP A 10 4.76 20.49 3.89
N VAL A 11 3.73 19.64 3.77
CA VAL A 11 3.83 18.19 3.95
C VAL A 11 3.41 17.49 2.66
N TRP A 12 3.62 16.19 2.63
CA TRP A 12 3.18 15.36 1.52
C TRP A 12 2.52 14.09 2.02
N LYS A 13 1.67 13.53 1.16
CA LYS A 13 1.09 12.19 1.32
C LYS A 13 1.72 11.27 0.30
N GLU A 14 2.12 10.08 0.72
CA GLU A 14 2.55 9.03 -0.20
C GLU A 14 1.35 8.47 -0.95
N ASP A 15 1.44 8.43 -2.28
CA ASP A 15 0.44 7.83 -3.17
C ASP A 15 1.17 7.07 -4.28
N ARG A 16 1.24 5.74 -4.16
CA ARG A 16 1.82 4.84 -5.17
C ARG A 16 3.19 5.32 -5.65
N GLY A 17 4.08 5.66 -4.70
CA GLY A 17 5.44 6.13 -4.98
C GLY A 17 5.59 7.63 -5.26
N ALA A 18 4.49 8.37 -5.48
CA ALA A 18 4.53 9.82 -5.54
C ALA A 18 4.47 10.42 -4.12
N MET A 19 5.21 11.50 -3.90
CA MET A 19 5.09 12.35 -2.70
C MET A 19 4.18 13.52 -3.03
N ALA A 20 2.86 13.31 -2.97
CA ALA A 20 1.89 14.31 -3.35
C ALA A 20 1.88 15.46 -2.33
N PRO A 21 2.29 16.70 -2.71
CA PRO A 21 2.34 17.81 -1.78
C PRO A 21 0.92 18.22 -1.34
N GLY A 22 0.79 18.72 -0.13
CA GLY A 22 -0.50 19.13 0.41
C GLY A 22 -0.42 19.74 1.79
N LYS A 23 -1.60 20.01 2.34
CA LYS A 23 -1.77 20.54 3.70
C LYS A 23 -2.39 19.49 4.58
N LEU A 24 -1.83 19.27 5.76
CA LEU A 24 -2.35 18.34 6.76
C LEU A 24 -2.82 19.11 7.98
N LYS A 25 -4.04 18.83 8.43
CA LYS A 25 -4.61 19.36 9.67
C LYS A 25 -5.02 18.20 10.56
N LEU A 26 -4.59 18.20 11.81
CA LEU A 26 -5.00 17.24 12.83
C LEU A 26 -5.77 18.00 13.91
N THR A 27 -6.95 17.48 14.25
CA THR A 27 -7.79 17.94 15.35
C THR A 27 -8.18 16.76 16.22
N ASP A 28 -8.78 17.02 17.39
CA ASP A 28 -9.36 15.98 18.24
C ASP A 28 -10.52 15.20 17.56
N GLN A 29 -11.14 15.75 16.51
CA GLN A 29 -12.25 15.11 15.80
C GLN A 29 -11.82 14.34 14.56
N ASN A 30 -10.86 14.88 13.80
CA ASN A 30 -10.45 14.32 12.52
C ASN A 30 -9.04 14.75 12.08
N ILE A 31 -8.53 14.00 11.11
CA ILE A 31 -7.30 14.28 10.37
C ILE A 31 -7.69 14.55 8.92
N VAL A 32 -7.30 15.71 8.39
CA VAL A 32 -7.66 16.16 7.06
C VAL A 32 -6.40 16.45 6.26
N PHE A 33 -6.25 15.79 5.12
CA PHE A 33 -5.21 16.10 4.13
C PHE A 33 -5.85 16.65 2.86
N LYS A 34 -5.38 17.82 2.41
CA LYS A 34 -5.78 18.40 1.12
C LYS A 34 -4.60 18.38 0.16
N ASN A 35 -4.73 17.62 -0.93
CA ASN A 35 -3.74 17.55 -2.00
C ASN A 35 -3.64 18.93 -2.70
N ALA A 36 -2.42 19.46 -2.83
CA ALA A 36 -2.18 20.77 -3.41
C ALA A 36 -2.41 20.82 -4.93
N LYS A 37 -2.17 19.70 -5.63
CA LYS A 37 -2.30 19.59 -7.09
C LYS A 37 -3.74 19.30 -7.51
N THR A 38 -4.37 18.31 -6.90
CA THR A 38 -5.71 17.83 -7.32
C THR A 38 -6.84 18.48 -6.54
N GLY A 39 -6.56 19.12 -5.40
CA GLY A 39 -7.57 19.64 -4.49
C GLY A 39 -8.35 18.57 -3.73
N LYS A 40 -8.10 17.27 -3.99
CA LYS A 40 -8.73 16.15 -3.29
C LYS A 40 -8.49 16.26 -1.78
N VAL A 41 -9.55 16.06 -1.02
CA VAL A 41 -9.51 16.05 0.44
C VAL A 41 -9.71 14.62 0.93
N ASP A 42 -8.74 14.12 1.67
CA ASP A 42 -8.88 12.91 2.47
C ASP A 42 -9.20 13.34 3.91
N GLN A 43 -10.25 12.76 4.49
CA GLN A 43 -10.62 13.01 5.88
C GLN A 43 -10.73 11.66 6.60
N ILE A 44 -10.07 11.56 7.76
CA ILE A 44 -10.07 10.39 8.64
C ILE A 44 -10.67 10.83 9.96
N ASN A 45 -11.81 10.27 10.36
CA ASN A 45 -12.42 10.64 11.64
C ASN A 45 -11.68 9.94 12.79
N ASN A 46 -11.66 10.55 13.98
CA ASN A 46 -10.95 10.00 15.15
C ASN A 46 -11.34 8.53 15.43
N GLY A 47 -12.64 8.24 15.47
CA GLY A 47 -13.14 6.89 15.71
C GLY A 47 -12.77 5.85 14.66
N GLU A 48 -12.27 6.26 13.49
CA GLU A 48 -11.82 5.37 12.41
C GLU A 48 -10.34 5.00 12.53
N VAL A 49 -9.54 5.77 13.28
CA VAL A 49 -8.12 5.49 13.44
C VAL A 49 -7.94 4.24 14.29
N GLU A 50 -7.26 3.24 13.74
CA GLU A 50 -6.97 1.97 14.42
C GLU A 50 -5.56 1.99 15.02
N SER A 51 -4.57 2.45 14.25
CA SER A 51 -3.20 2.54 14.73
C SER A 51 -2.41 3.65 14.05
N VAL A 52 -1.42 4.17 14.78
CA VAL A 52 -0.52 5.23 14.30
C VAL A 52 0.91 4.85 14.64
N PHE A 53 1.80 4.95 13.64
CA PHE A 53 3.22 4.73 13.80
C PHE A 53 4.02 5.91 13.28
N TRP A 54 5.14 6.19 13.95
CA TRP A 54 6.20 7.03 13.44
C TRP A 54 7.25 6.16 12.77
N GLN A 55 7.50 6.37 11.49
CA GLN A 55 8.40 5.49 10.74
C GLN A 55 9.24 6.25 9.73
N ARG A 56 10.31 5.62 9.25
CA ARG A 56 11.08 6.15 8.14
C ARG A 56 10.28 5.96 6.84
N LEU A 57 10.18 7.04 6.07
CA LEU A 57 9.71 7.06 4.69
C LEU A 57 10.88 7.48 3.78
N ALA A 58 10.63 7.69 2.49
CA ALA A 58 11.67 8.12 1.57
C ALA A 58 12.25 9.49 1.99
N GLY A 59 13.51 9.48 2.43
CA GLY A 59 14.28 10.67 2.80
C GLY A 59 14.01 11.30 4.18
N ALA A 60 12.90 10.96 4.84
CA ALA A 60 12.51 11.57 6.12
C ALA A 60 11.66 10.64 6.98
N TYR A 61 11.42 11.00 8.24
CA TYR A 61 10.42 10.34 9.06
C TYR A 61 9.01 10.88 8.77
N GLY A 62 8.00 10.05 9.05
CA GLY A 62 6.61 10.40 8.82
C GLY A 62 5.62 9.60 9.65
N LEU A 63 4.36 9.99 9.54
CA LEU A 63 3.21 9.32 10.14
C LEU A 63 2.71 8.22 9.21
N ARG A 64 2.51 7.03 9.76
CA ARG A 64 1.76 5.92 9.15
C ARG A 64 0.48 5.73 9.96
N ILE A 65 -0.67 5.95 9.34
CA ILE A 65 -1.99 5.84 9.96
C ILE A 65 -2.76 4.73 9.26
N GLN A 66 -3.27 3.79 10.05
CA GLN A 66 -4.14 2.73 9.58
C GLN A 66 -5.52 2.91 10.20
N THR A 67 -6.55 2.74 9.37
CA THR A 67 -7.95 2.88 9.76
C THR A 67 -8.64 1.53 9.89
N LYS A 68 -9.68 1.46 10.72
CA LYS A 68 -10.50 0.26 10.96
C LYS A 68 -11.15 -0.29 9.69
N ASN A 69 -11.55 0.60 8.78
CA ASN A 69 -11.84 0.21 7.40
C ASN A 69 -10.49 0.21 6.65
N PRO A 70 -9.90 -0.96 6.38
CA PRO A 70 -8.46 -1.15 6.16
C PRO A 70 -7.91 -0.26 5.05
N SER A 71 -7.51 0.95 5.42
CA SER A 71 -6.87 1.94 4.57
C SER A 71 -5.60 2.41 5.23
N LEU A 72 -4.62 2.74 4.41
CA LEU A 72 -3.30 3.17 4.86
C LEU A 72 -3.03 4.58 4.37
N TYR A 73 -2.66 5.47 5.28
CA TYR A 73 -2.25 6.83 4.99
C TYR A 73 -0.84 7.05 5.50
N ARG A 74 0.04 7.54 4.64
CA ARG A 74 1.42 7.86 4.99
C ARG A 74 1.68 9.32 4.68
N PHE A 75 2.02 10.09 5.69
CA PHE A 75 2.34 11.51 5.58
C PHE A 75 3.80 11.74 5.96
N GLY A 76 4.48 12.62 5.25
CA GLY A 76 5.86 13.02 5.54
C GLY A 76 6.10 14.50 5.28
N GLY A 77 7.34 14.94 5.46
CA GLY A 77 7.72 16.36 5.39
C GLY A 77 7.67 17.08 6.74
N PHE A 78 7.57 16.33 7.85
CA PHE A 78 7.62 16.90 9.19
C PHE A 78 9.03 17.37 9.57
N GLN A 79 9.10 18.40 10.41
CA GLN A 79 10.33 18.87 11.03
C GLN A 79 10.83 17.89 12.11
N ASN A 80 12.12 17.95 12.46
CA ASN A 80 12.79 16.96 13.31
C ASN A 80 12.24 16.86 14.75
N ASP A 81 11.52 17.88 15.25
CA ASP A 81 11.01 17.96 16.62
C ASP A 81 9.51 17.61 16.77
N GLU A 82 8.82 17.22 15.69
CA GLU A 82 7.36 16.99 15.72
C GLU A 82 6.93 15.66 16.34
N ARG A 83 7.82 14.65 16.38
CA ARG A 83 7.50 13.31 16.90
C ARG A 83 6.94 13.34 18.33
N GLY A 84 7.56 14.12 19.22
CA GLY A 84 7.14 14.19 20.63
C GLY A 84 5.74 14.79 20.78
N LYS A 85 5.51 15.91 20.10
CA LYS A 85 4.23 16.64 20.10
C LYS A 85 3.10 15.79 19.52
N LEU A 86 3.34 15.13 18.38
CA LEU A 86 2.39 14.23 17.74
C LEU A 86 2.08 13.01 18.62
N ARG A 87 3.08 12.45 19.33
CA ARG A 87 2.85 11.35 20.26
C ARG A 87 1.91 11.75 21.41
N GLU A 88 2.14 12.90 22.02
CA GLU A 88 1.27 13.42 23.09
C GLU A 88 -0.14 13.69 22.57
N PHE A 89 -0.27 14.25 21.37
CA PHE A 89 -1.55 14.50 20.70
C PHE A 89 -2.35 13.21 20.48
N PHE A 90 -1.77 12.19 19.86
CA PHE A 90 -2.47 10.92 19.62
C PHE A 90 -2.81 10.19 20.93
N LYS A 91 -1.97 10.32 21.95
CA LYS A 91 -2.24 9.75 23.27
C LYS A 91 -3.43 10.43 23.96
N GLU A 92 -3.47 11.76 23.93
CA GLU A 92 -4.51 12.53 24.62
C GLU A 92 -5.86 12.47 23.89
N PHE A 93 -5.88 12.72 22.59
CA PHE A 93 -7.13 12.94 21.84
C PHE A 93 -7.63 11.69 21.11
N TYR A 94 -6.75 10.78 20.72
CA TYR A 94 -7.12 9.55 20.00
C TYR A 94 -7.02 8.30 20.89
N ASN A 95 -6.50 8.44 22.12
CA ASN A 95 -6.20 7.33 23.03
C ASN A 95 -5.32 6.24 22.38
N LEU A 96 -4.34 6.67 21.56
CA LEU A 96 -3.41 5.80 20.85
C LEU A 96 -1.96 6.14 21.22
N ASP A 97 -1.18 5.13 21.60
CA ASP A 97 0.27 5.29 21.75
C ASP A 97 0.94 5.20 20.38
N MET A 98 1.42 6.34 19.86
CA MET A 98 2.16 6.39 18.61
C MET A 98 3.54 5.73 18.79
N LYS A 99 3.66 4.49 18.30
CA LYS A 99 4.90 3.70 18.38
C LYS A 99 5.83 4.03 17.23
N THR A 100 7.11 3.75 17.41
CA THR A 100 8.07 3.81 16.30
C THR A 100 8.12 2.45 15.60
N LYS A 101 8.01 2.47 14.27
CA LYS A 101 8.21 1.30 13.43
C LYS A 101 9.54 1.44 12.71
N GLU A 102 10.46 0.55 13.05
CA GLU A 102 11.79 0.47 12.45
C GLU A 102 11.80 -0.61 11.37
N PHE A 103 12.67 -0.43 10.37
CA PHE A 103 12.82 -1.35 9.25
C PHE A 103 14.22 -1.98 9.24
N SER A 104 14.31 -3.21 8.72
CA SER A 104 15.59 -3.89 8.50
C SER A 104 16.39 -3.16 7.42
N LEU A 105 17.64 -2.82 7.75
CA LEU A 105 18.58 -2.15 6.84
C LEU A 105 19.66 -3.10 6.30
N THR A 106 19.47 -4.41 6.47
CA THR A 106 20.49 -5.42 6.13
C THR A 106 20.69 -5.61 4.64
N GLY A 107 19.71 -5.24 3.80
CA GLY A 107 19.73 -5.46 2.36
C GLY A 107 19.58 -6.91 1.92
N ARG A 108 19.30 -7.84 2.84
CA ARG A 108 19.04 -9.25 2.51
C ARG A 108 17.70 -9.39 1.77
N ASN A 109 17.61 -10.40 0.91
CA ASN A 109 16.43 -10.68 0.09
C ASN A 109 15.74 -12.01 0.46
N TRP A 110 16.10 -12.60 1.59
CA TRP A 110 15.43 -13.78 2.16
C TRP A 110 14.78 -13.44 3.48
N GLY A 111 13.60 -14.00 3.71
CA GLY A 111 12.75 -13.63 4.84
C GLY A 111 11.39 -14.30 4.75
N THR A 112 10.45 -13.78 5.54
CA THR A 112 9.08 -14.29 5.62
C THR A 112 8.11 -13.21 5.12
N VAL A 113 7.12 -13.61 4.32
CA VAL A 113 6.00 -12.73 3.98
C VAL A 113 4.91 -12.86 5.02
N ASN A 114 4.49 -11.74 5.57
CA ASN A 114 3.38 -11.61 6.52
C ASN A 114 2.29 -10.72 5.92
N PHE A 115 1.03 -11.10 6.14
CA PHE A 115 -0.12 -10.31 5.71
C PHE A 115 -0.75 -9.61 6.91
N ASP A 116 -0.77 -8.29 6.85
CA ASP A 116 -1.55 -7.40 7.69
C ASP A 116 -2.83 -6.99 6.92
N PRO A 117 -3.93 -6.59 7.57
CA PRO A 117 -5.14 -6.12 6.90
C PRO A 117 -4.93 -5.16 5.71
N VAL A 118 -3.91 -4.29 5.74
CA VAL A 118 -3.67 -3.29 4.68
C VAL A 118 -2.40 -3.51 3.86
N VAL A 119 -1.44 -4.28 4.36
CA VAL A 119 -0.11 -4.41 3.75
C VAL A 119 0.35 -5.85 3.71
N LEU A 120 1.12 -6.17 2.68
CA LEU A 120 2.06 -7.29 2.68
C LEU A 120 3.38 -6.78 3.28
N SER A 121 3.87 -7.41 4.34
CA SER A 121 5.17 -7.13 4.95
C SER A 121 6.16 -8.22 4.59
N PHE A 122 7.36 -7.86 4.14
CA PHE A 122 8.47 -8.79 3.99
C PHE A 122 9.44 -8.61 5.14
N ASP A 123 9.56 -9.61 6.00
CA ASP A 123 10.29 -9.52 7.26
C ASP A 123 11.60 -10.30 7.19
N ILE A 124 12.69 -9.66 7.60
CA ILE A 124 14.03 -10.26 7.74
C ILE A 124 14.31 -10.35 9.24
N ASP A 125 14.53 -11.57 9.74
CA ASP A 125 14.78 -11.82 11.16
C ASP A 125 13.67 -11.23 12.08
N LYS A 126 12.41 -11.35 11.64
CA LYS A 126 11.19 -10.80 12.30
C LYS A 126 11.11 -9.27 12.35
N VAL A 127 11.98 -8.58 11.63
CA VAL A 127 11.94 -7.12 11.46
C VAL A 127 11.48 -6.82 10.03
N PRO A 128 10.43 -6.01 9.83
CA PRO A 128 9.97 -5.68 8.48
C PRO A 128 11.08 -4.99 7.70
N ALA A 129 11.38 -5.47 6.50
CA ALA A 129 12.30 -4.83 5.57
C ALA A 129 11.58 -3.81 4.69
N PHE A 130 10.39 -4.17 4.21
CA PHE A 130 9.49 -3.29 3.48
C PHE A 130 8.03 -3.73 3.62
N GLU A 131 7.12 -2.81 3.33
CA GLU A 131 5.67 -3.04 3.28
C GLU A 131 5.12 -2.60 1.92
N ILE A 132 4.31 -3.45 1.30
CA ILE A 132 3.55 -3.15 0.09
C ILE A 132 2.08 -2.95 0.49
N PRO A 133 1.51 -1.74 0.33
CA PRO A 133 0.07 -1.55 0.46
C PRO A 133 -0.68 -2.43 -0.54
N LEU A 134 -1.55 -3.32 -0.04
CA LEU A 134 -2.27 -4.26 -0.88
C LEU A 134 -3.23 -3.53 -1.83
N ALA A 135 -3.77 -2.38 -1.40
CA ALA A 135 -4.57 -1.48 -2.22
C ALA A 135 -3.84 -0.99 -3.49
N TYR A 136 -2.51 -1.07 -3.56
CA TYR A 136 -1.73 -0.67 -4.74
C TYR A 136 -1.50 -1.80 -5.74
N VAL A 137 -1.74 -3.05 -5.33
CA VAL A 137 -1.61 -4.21 -6.21
C VAL A 137 -2.79 -4.25 -7.17
N SER A 138 -2.52 -4.19 -8.48
CA SER A 138 -3.54 -4.23 -9.53
C SER A 138 -3.83 -5.64 -10.02
N ASN A 139 -2.85 -6.54 -9.93
CA ASN A 139 -3.00 -7.94 -10.31
C ASN A 139 -1.98 -8.83 -9.56
N CYS A 140 -2.29 -10.11 -9.42
CA CYS A 140 -1.43 -11.10 -8.79
C CYS A 140 -1.49 -12.42 -9.57
N SER A 141 -0.36 -12.84 -10.13
CA SER A 141 -0.23 -14.09 -10.90
C SER A 141 0.78 -15.03 -10.25
N THR A 142 0.71 -16.32 -10.61
CA THR A 142 1.50 -17.39 -9.98
C THR A 142 2.19 -18.24 -11.06
N SER A 143 3.40 -18.72 -10.75
CA SER A 143 4.19 -19.61 -11.62
C SER A 143 5.07 -20.53 -10.78
N LYS A 144 4.71 -21.82 -10.70
CA LYS A 144 5.40 -22.87 -9.92
C LYS A 144 5.72 -22.49 -8.47
N ASN A 145 6.84 -21.79 -8.22
CA ASN A 145 7.31 -21.34 -6.91
C ASN A 145 7.44 -19.80 -6.86
N GLU A 146 6.75 -19.09 -7.74
CA GLU A 146 6.82 -17.64 -7.85
C GLU A 146 5.43 -17.03 -7.74
N VAL A 147 5.34 -15.94 -7.00
CA VAL A 147 4.18 -15.04 -7.00
C VAL A 147 4.62 -13.72 -7.58
N THR A 148 3.90 -13.25 -8.58
CA THR A 148 4.15 -11.98 -9.26
C THR A 148 3.06 -10.99 -8.88
N LEU A 149 3.47 -9.87 -8.27
CA LEU A 149 2.61 -8.72 -8.00
C LEU A 149 2.82 -7.69 -9.09
N GLU A 150 1.72 -7.23 -9.68
CA GLU A 150 1.72 -6.17 -10.68
C GLU A 150 1.07 -4.91 -10.08
N PHE A 151 1.59 -3.76 -10.49
CA PHE A 151 1.17 -2.45 -10.01
C PHE A 151 0.82 -1.54 -11.19
N GLN A 152 -0.20 -0.70 -11.01
CA GLN A 152 -0.50 0.32 -12.00
C GLN A 152 0.49 1.48 -11.92
N PRO A 153 0.93 2.01 -13.07
CA PRO A 153 1.82 3.16 -13.11
C PRO A 153 1.14 4.38 -12.48
N ASN A 154 1.97 5.24 -11.90
CA ASN A 154 1.55 6.54 -11.41
C ASN A 154 2.38 7.62 -12.11
N ASP A 155 1.79 8.28 -13.10
CA ASP A 155 2.47 9.28 -13.92
C ASP A 155 2.99 10.49 -13.11
N ASP A 156 2.51 10.67 -11.88
CA ASP A 156 2.97 11.70 -10.96
C ASP A 156 4.19 11.27 -10.12
N ALA A 157 4.58 10.00 -10.16
CA ALA A 157 5.77 9.50 -9.49
C ALA A 157 7.00 9.53 -10.42
N PRO A 158 8.19 9.94 -9.92
CA PRO A 158 9.40 9.98 -10.74
C PRO A 158 9.88 8.58 -11.16
N SER A 159 9.58 7.57 -10.35
CA SER A 159 9.84 6.16 -10.61
C SER A 159 8.66 5.33 -10.13
N CYS A 160 8.17 4.41 -10.96
CA CYS A 160 7.08 3.50 -10.60
C CYS A 160 7.57 2.07 -10.52
N MET A 161 7.21 1.37 -9.45
CA MET A 161 7.30 -0.09 -9.41
C MET A 161 6.20 -0.64 -10.32
N MET A 162 6.57 -1.46 -11.30
CA MET A 162 5.62 -2.07 -12.23
C MET A 162 5.28 -3.49 -11.82
N GLU A 163 6.29 -4.23 -11.39
CA GLU A 163 6.18 -5.65 -11.06
C GLU A 163 7.16 -5.99 -9.93
N MET A 164 6.76 -6.91 -9.05
CA MET A 164 7.63 -7.54 -8.06
C MET A 164 7.35 -9.03 -7.99
N ARG A 165 8.40 -9.85 -8.06
CA ARG A 165 8.28 -11.31 -7.96
C ARG A 165 8.88 -11.83 -6.66
N PHE A 166 8.13 -12.67 -5.97
CA PHE A 166 8.57 -13.39 -4.78
C PHE A 166 8.80 -14.85 -5.13
N TYR A 167 9.95 -15.40 -4.72
CA TYR A 167 10.10 -16.83 -4.62
C TYR A 167 9.39 -17.33 -3.35
N VAL A 168 8.50 -18.28 -3.50
CA VAL A 168 7.78 -18.96 -2.42
C VAL A 168 8.28 -20.40 -2.34
N PRO A 169 8.99 -20.78 -1.26
CA PRO A 169 9.43 -22.15 -1.06
C PRO A 169 8.24 -23.12 -1.01
N THR A 170 8.43 -24.32 -1.53
CA THR A 170 7.44 -25.40 -1.41
C THR A 170 7.27 -25.78 0.06
N ASP A 171 6.01 -25.90 0.50
CA ASP A 171 5.71 -26.33 1.87
C ASP A 171 6.07 -27.81 2.05
N PRO A 172 6.64 -28.23 3.19
CA PRO A 172 6.86 -29.65 3.49
C PRO A 172 5.57 -30.47 3.52
N ASN A 173 4.43 -29.84 3.80
CA ASN A 173 3.12 -30.46 3.70
C ASN A 173 2.61 -30.38 2.25
N PRO A 174 2.47 -31.51 1.53
CA PRO A 174 2.05 -31.52 0.14
C PRO A 174 0.61 -31.03 -0.09
N ASP A 175 -0.22 -30.99 0.96
CA ASP A 175 -1.60 -30.52 0.88
C ASP A 175 -1.69 -28.97 0.90
N VAL A 176 -0.60 -28.28 1.18
CA VAL A 176 -0.55 -26.81 1.26
C VAL A 176 0.07 -26.25 -0.02
N ASP A 177 -0.77 -25.68 -0.88
CA ASP A 177 -0.30 -24.84 -1.98
C ASP A 177 0.04 -23.44 -1.45
N ALA A 178 1.30 -23.26 -1.03
CA ALA A 178 1.79 -22.00 -0.47
C ALA A 178 1.68 -20.83 -1.47
N VAL A 179 1.81 -21.09 -2.76
CA VAL A 179 1.74 -20.08 -3.83
C VAL A 179 0.31 -19.61 -4.02
N GLU A 180 -0.65 -20.54 -4.08
CA GLU A 180 -2.06 -20.17 -4.18
C GLU A 180 -2.59 -19.56 -2.88
N ALA A 181 -2.11 -20.00 -1.71
CA ALA A 181 -2.45 -19.36 -0.43
C ALA A 181 -1.94 -17.92 -0.34
N PHE A 182 -0.71 -17.65 -0.82
CA PHE A 182 -0.17 -16.29 -0.93
C PHE A 182 -1.04 -15.45 -1.85
N LYS A 183 -1.33 -15.94 -3.06
CA LYS A 183 -2.17 -15.25 -4.04
C LYS A 183 -3.55 -14.94 -3.45
N ALA A 184 -4.20 -15.89 -2.80
CA ALA A 184 -5.50 -15.69 -2.16
C ALA A 184 -5.45 -14.57 -1.10
N ASN A 185 -4.37 -14.49 -0.33
CA ASN A 185 -4.16 -13.42 0.65
C ASN A 185 -3.98 -12.04 0.01
N VAL A 186 -3.31 -11.96 -1.14
CA VAL A 186 -3.21 -10.72 -1.93
C VAL A 186 -4.57 -10.36 -2.51
N MET A 187 -5.19 -11.26 -3.27
CA MET A 187 -6.41 -11.01 -4.03
C MET A 187 -7.61 -10.63 -3.15
N SER A 188 -7.68 -11.14 -1.91
CA SER A 188 -8.76 -10.80 -0.96
C SER A 188 -8.68 -9.38 -0.38
N ARG A 189 -7.53 -8.71 -0.51
CA ARG A 189 -7.27 -7.38 0.09
C ARG A 189 -6.76 -6.36 -0.94
N ALA A 190 -6.46 -6.81 -2.15
CA ALA A 190 -5.90 -5.97 -3.18
C ALA A 190 -6.95 -5.02 -3.78
N GLY A 191 -6.50 -3.85 -4.22
CA GLY A 191 -7.32 -2.84 -4.88
C GLY A 191 -7.65 -3.20 -6.34
N ILE A 192 -7.90 -4.49 -6.61
CA ILE A 192 -8.10 -5.00 -7.96
C ILE A 192 -9.42 -4.46 -8.44
N THR A 193 -9.34 -3.42 -9.27
CA THR A 193 -10.45 -3.06 -10.14
C THR A 193 -10.50 -4.18 -11.17
N GLN A 194 -11.22 -5.27 -10.86
CA GLN A 194 -11.59 -6.22 -11.89
C GLN A 194 -12.21 -5.40 -13.01
N ALA A 195 -11.80 -5.70 -14.24
CA ALA A 195 -12.50 -5.30 -15.44
C ALA A 195 -13.99 -5.64 -15.28
N THR A 196 -14.76 -4.74 -14.69
CA THR A 196 -16.19 -4.88 -14.48
C THR A 196 -16.84 -4.43 -15.77
N GLY A 197 -17.09 -5.41 -16.64
CA GLY A 197 -17.78 -5.20 -17.89
C GLY A 197 -18.10 -6.54 -18.52
N ASP A 198 -19.31 -6.67 -19.04
CA ASP A 198 -19.62 -7.79 -19.91
C ASP A 198 -18.83 -7.64 -21.21
N ALA A 199 -18.17 -8.70 -21.62
CA ALA A 199 -17.50 -8.72 -22.91
C ALA A 199 -18.56 -8.53 -24.01
N ILE A 200 -18.37 -7.50 -24.84
CA ILE A 200 -19.23 -7.20 -25.98
C ILE A 200 -19.07 -8.28 -27.05
N ALA A 201 -17.85 -8.81 -27.20
CA ALA A 201 -17.55 -9.89 -28.12
C ALA A 201 -16.43 -10.79 -27.57
N ASN A 202 -16.49 -12.08 -27.91
CA ASN A 202 -15.46 -13.07 -27.59
C ASN A 202 -14.98 -13.73 -28.89
N PHE A 203 -13.69 -13.61 -29.19
CA PHE A 203 -13.03 -14.28 -30.31
C PHE A 203 -12.11 -15.38 -29.77
N ASN A 204 -12.53 -16.64 -29.90
CA ASN A 204 -11.76 -17.76 -29.37
C ASN A 204 -10.76 -18.30 -30.41
N GLY A 205 -9.57 -18.67 -29.98
CA GLY A 205 -8.57 -19.37 -30.78
C GLY A 205 -7.99 -18.56 -31.94
N VAL A 206 -7.95 -17.24 -31.83
CA VAL A 206 -7.39 -16.32 -32.83
C VAL A 206 -5.91 -16.63 -33.03
N GLN A 207 -5.52 -16.97 -34.25
CA GLN A 207 -4.13 -17.25 -34.57
C GLN A 207 -3.35 -15.94 -34.70
N CYS A 208 -2.45 -15.70 -33.76
CA CYS A 208 -1.51 -14.59 -33.78
C CYS A 208 -0.16 -15.07 -34.35
N LEU A 209 0.42 -14.28 -35.26
CA LEU A 209 1.76 -14.53 -35.76
C LEU A 209 2.83 -14.00 -34.81
N THR A 210 2.52 -12.97 -34.01
CA THR A 210 3.41 -12.36 -33.04
C THR A 210 2.62 -11.78 -31.85
N PRO A 211 2.87 -12.22 -30.61
CA PRO A 211 3.56 -13.47 -30.28
C PRO A 211 2.87 -14.66 -30.97
N ARG A 212 3.66 -15.64 -31.44
CA ARG A 212 3.12 -16.77 -32.19
C ARG A 212 2.29 -17.66 -31.27
N GLY A 213 1.02 -17.84 -31.58
CA GLY A 213 0.12 -18.68 -30.78
C GLY A 213 -1.33 -18.58 -31.20
N ARG A 214 -2.21 -19.27 -30.46
CA ARG A 214 -3.65 -19.05 -30.53
C ARG A 214 -4.11 -18.44 -29.20
N TYR A 215 -4.85 -17.35 -29.28
CA TYR A 215 -5.29 -16.58 -28.12
C TYR A 215 -6.80 -16.36 -28.17
N ASP A 216 -7.42 -16.32 -27.00
CA ASP A 216 -8.79 -15.87 -26.85
C ASP A 216 -8.77 -14.36 -26.58
N ILE A 217 -9.51 -13.59 -27.37
CA ILE A 217 -9.57 -12.14 -27.30
C ILE A 217 -10.99 -11.73 -26.90
N LYS A 218 -11.12 -10.97 -25.81
CA LYS A 218 -12.41 -10.44 -25.35
C LYS A 218 -12.44 -8.94 -25.57
N ILE A 219 -13.52 -8.40 -26.12
CA ILE A 219 -13.66 -6.96 -26.34
C ILE A 219 -14.60 -6.41 -25.28
N PHE A 220 -14.14 -5.40 -24.54
CA PHE A 220 -14.93 -4.63 -23.59
C PHE A 220 -15.18 -3.21 -24.13
N THR A 221 -15.98 -2.42 -23.41
CA THR A 221 -16.36 -1.07 -23.84
C THR A 221 -15.18 -0.11 -24.00
N THR A 222 -14.15 -0.26 -23.17
CA THR A 222 -13.02 0.68 -23.11
C THR A 222 -11.65 0.02 -23.31
N PHE A 223 -11.58 -1.31 -23.43
CA PHE A 223 -10.34 -2.08 -23.60
C PHE A 223 -10.61 -3.46 -24.24
N ILE A 224 -9.54 -4.20 -24.54
CA ILE A 224 -9.52 -5.55 -25.13
C ILE A 224 -8.64 -6.43 -24.22
#